data_AF-A0A2T7WR04-F1
#
_entry.id   AF-A0A2T7WR04-F1
#
_cell.length_a   1.000
_cell.length_b   1.000
_cell.length_c   1.000
_cell.angle_alpha   90.00
_cell.angle_beta   90.00
_cell.angle_gamma   90.00
#
_symmetry.space_group_name_H-M   'P 1'
#
loop_
_entity.id
_entity.type
_entity.pdbx_description
1 polymer ?
#
loop_
_entity_poly.entity_id
_entity_poly.type
_entity_poly.pdbx_seq_one_letter_code
_entity_poly.pdbx_strand_id
1 'polypeptide(L)'
;MVPTRIPAVALLVAVALAVTACAPSTGDGGFTDREGVRAVTTAESAAGGRGFELDVDDGRWEIHVAVGDREVDVRVSADGSAVESSEDDGDGIDADDRRALEAATTTLADALRIAASQSPGDDRIESASLERENDSAVWKIEFEGDAAVRVSGADGSIR
;
A
#
# COMPACT_ATOMS: atom_id res chain seq x y z
N MET A 1 -78.94 -21.70 21.67
CA MET A 1 -78.59 -21.42 20.26
C MET A 1 -77.08 -21.25 20.18
N VAL A 2 -76.39 -22.15 19.47
CA VAL A 2 -74.96 -22.03 19.06
C VAL A 2 -74.96 -21.61 17.58
N PRO A 3 -73.96 -20.87 17.07
CA PRO A 3 -72.78 -21.52 16.46
C PRO A 3 -71.45 -20.82 16.90
N THR A 4 -70.28 -21.44 17.09
CA THR A 4 -69.47 -22.44 16.33
C THR A 4 -68.49 -21.78 15.34
N ARG A 5 -67.16 -22.01 15.56
CA ARG A 5 -65.99 -22.04 14.62
C ARG A 5 -65.40 -20.69 14.15
N ILE A 6 -64.11 -20.47 13.82
CA ILE A 6 -62.84 -21.24 13.65
C ILE A 6 -61.66 -20.21 13.61
N PRO A 7 -60.39 -20.62 13.87
CA PRO A 7 -59.18 -19.78 13.85
C PRO A 7 -58.68 -19.40 12.44
N ALA A 8 -57.87 -18.34 12.33
CA ALA A 8 -57.05 -18.08 11.15
C ALA A 8 -55.69 -17.45 11.53
N VAL A 9 -54.63 -18.23 11.31
CA VAL A 9 -53.25 -17.78 11.13
C VAL A 9 -53.20 -16.83 9.93
N ALA A 10 -52.60 -15.65 10.08
CA ALA A 10 -52.23 -14.80 8.96
C ALA A 10 -50.71 -14.60 8.97
N LEU A 11 -50.12 -15.19 7.94
CA LEU A 11 -48.71 -15.27 7.59
C LEU A 11 -48.27 -13.96 6.87
N LEU A 12 -47.05 -13.50 7.18
CA LEU A 12 -46.08 -12.77 6.33
C LEU A 12 -46.58 -11.85 5.20
N VAL A 13 -46.14 -10.58 5.19
CA VAL A 13 -45.27 -10.03 4.12
C VAL A 13 -44.51 -8.81 4.67
N ALA A 14 -43.20 -8.93 4.89
CA ALA A 14 -42.31 -7.78 4.98
C ALA A 14 -41.80 -7.47 3.56
N VAL A 15 -42.21 -6.35 2.99
CA VAL A 15 -41.69 -5.86 1.71
C VAL A 15 -40.41 -5.08 2.01
N ALA A 16 -39.26 -5.73 1.88
CA ALA A 16 -37.99 -5.03 1.79
C ALA A 16 -37.80 -4.58 0.34
N LEU A 17 -37.94 -3.27 0.08
CA LEU A 17 -37.50 -2.66 -1.17
C LEU A 17 -35.97 -2.75 -1.21
N ALA A 18 -35.47 -3.73 -1.96
CA ALA A 18 -34.07 -3.79 -2.34
C ALA A 18 -33.80 -2.63 -3.32
N VAL A 19 -33.26 -1.53 -2.80
CA VAL A 19 -32.64 -0.49 -3.63
C VAL A 19 -31.37 -1.12 -4.18
N THR A 20 -31.42 -1.61 -5.42
CA THR A 20 -30.23 -1.99 -6.17
C THR A 20 -29.46 -0.72 -6.50
N ALA A 21 -28.66 -0.26 -5.53
CA ALA A 21 -27.55 0.62 -5.82
C ALA A 21 -26.56 -0.21 -6.65
N CYS A 22 -26.34 0.18 -7.91
CA CYS A 22 -25.11 -0.19 -8.59
C CYS A 22 -23.96 0.43 -7.77
N ALA A 23 -23.41 -0.33 -6.83
CA ALA A 23 -22.07 -0.05 -6.34
C ALA A 23 -21.15 -0.20 -7.56
N PRO A 24 -20.25 0.75 -7.85
CA PRO A 24 -19.18 0.48 -8.78
C PRO A 24 -18.46 -0.76 -8.27
N SER A 25 -18.28 -1.74 -9.15
CA SER A 25 -17.41 -2.88 -8.89
C SER A 25 -16.03 -2.31 -8.59
N THR A 26 -15.64 -2.23 -7.32
CA THR A 26 -14.25 -1.99 -6.92
C THR A 26 -13.49 -3.29 -7.20
N GLY A 27 -13.29 -3.57 -8.48
CA GLY A 27 -12.46 -4.64 -8.99
C GLY A 27 -11.34 -4.00 -9.79
N ASP A 28 -10.11 -4.38 -9.45
CA ASP A 28 -8.85 -4.16 -10.19
C ASP A 28 -8.14 -2.83 -9.96
N GLY A 29 -8.34 -2.15 -8.82
CA GLY A 29 -7.70 -0.87 -8.52
C GLY A 29 -7.06 -0.81 -7.14
N GLY A 30 -6.02 -1.61 -6.89
CA GLY A 30 -5.12 -1.42 -5.76
C GLY A 30 -3.71 -1.71 -6.27
N PHE A 31 -2.69 -1.05 -5.75
CA PHE A 31 -1.29 -1.24 -6.17
C PHE A 31 -0.81 -0.46 -7.40
N THR A 32 -1.47 0.65 -7.75
CA THR A 32 -0.91 1.64 -8.69
C THR A 32 0.16 2.53 -8.03
N ASP A 33 0.92 3.27 -8.84
CA ASP A 33 1.85 4.31 -8.38
C ASP A 33 1.18 5.34 -7.46
N ARG A 34 -0.04 5.77 -7.82
CA ARG A 34 -0.80 6.74 -7.02
C ARG A 34 -1.12 6.19 -5.63
N GLU A 35 -1.56 4.95 -5.56
CA GLU A 35 -1.91 4.29 -4.30
C GLU A 35 -0.65 4.02 -3.47
N GLY A 36 0.46 3.59 -4.10
CA GLY A 36 1.73 3.34 -3.42
C GLY A 36 2.31 4.63 -2.83
N VAL A 37 2.34 5.72 -3.61
CA VAL A 37 2.75 7.04 -3.11
C VAL A 37 1.92 7.49 -1.92
N ARG A 38 0.61 7.25 -1.98
CA ARG A 38 -0.30 7.59 -0.87
C ARG A 38 -0.01 6.71 0.35
N ALA A 39 0.21 5.41 0.15
CA ALA A 39 0.51 4.46 1.21
C ALA A 39 1.80 4.82 1.95
N VAL A 40 2.88 5.11 1.22
CA VAL A 40 4.16 5.60 1.77
C VAL A 40 3.93 6.86 2.61
N THR A 41 3.20 7.84 2.07
CA THR A 41 2.93 9.10 2.78
C THR A 41 2.13 8.86 4.07
N THR A 42 1.13 7.96 4.02
CA THR A 42 0.32 7.56 5.17
C THR A 42 1.17 6.87 6.24
N ALA A 43 2.03 5.93 5.84
CA ALA A 43 2.92 5.18 6.73
C ALA A 43 3.96 6.09 7.39
N GLU A 44 4.69 6.89 6.62
CA GLU A 44 5.68 7.84 7.13
C GLU A 44 5.06 8.84 8.13
N SER A 45 3.86 9.33 7.83
CA SER A 45 3.13 10.25 8.72
C SER A 45 2.70 9.59 10.02
N ALA A 46 2.31 8.31 9.98
CA ALA A 46 1.87 7.56 11.15
C ALA A 46 3.04 7.13 12.06
N ALA A 47 4.14 6.65 11.46
CA ALA A 47 5.32 6.19 12.19
C ALA A 47 6.27 7.33 12.59
N GLY A 48 6.24 8.47 11.88
CA GLY A 48 7.10 9.62 12.14
C GLY A 48 8.54 9.43 11.64
N GLY A 49 8.71 8.71 10.53
CA GLY A 49 10.01 8.34 9.97
C GLY A 49 10.05 8.44 8.44
N ARG A 50 11.01 7.76 7.83
CA ARG A 50 11.19 7.73 6.37
C ARG A 50 11.10 6.29 5.85
N GLY A 51 10.26 6.06 4.85
CA GLY A 51 10.11 4.76 4.20
C GLY A 51 11.35 4.41 3.38
N PHE A 52 11.79 3.16 3.45
CA PHE A 52 12.91 2.65 2.68
C PHE A 52 12.61 1.35 1.92
N GLU A 53 11.47 0.72 2.22
CA GLU A 53 10.95 -0.41 1.49
C GLU A 53 9.42 -0.37 1.48
N LEU A 54 8.83 -0.87 0.40
CA LEU A 54 7.40 -1.03 0.21
C LEU A 54 7.15 -2.34 -0.54
N ASP A 55 6.18 -3.12 -0.08
CA ASP A 55 5.76 -4.37 -0.69
C ASP A 55 4.24 -4.49 -0.74
N VAL A 56 3.76 -5.33 -1.63
CA VAL A 56 2.37 -5.79 -1.63
C VAL A 56 2.30 -7.15 -0.94
N ASP A 57 1.75 -7.17 0.28
CA ASP A 57 1.54 -8.38 1.08
C ASP A 57 0.06 -8.59 1.37
N ASP A 58 -0.47 -9.78 1.05
CA ASP A 58 -1.84 -10.18 1.39
C ASP A 58 -2.94 -9.16 1.00
N GLY A 59 -2.75 -8.46 -0.12
CA GLY A 59 -3.69 -7.44 -0.61
C GLY A 59 -3.65 -6.13 0.19
N ARG A 60 -2.52 -5.84 0.85
CA ARG A 60 -2.23 -4.59 1.55
C ARG A 60 -0.87 -4.07 1.08
N TRP A 61 -0.60 -2.80 1.35
CA TRP A 61 0.77 -2.31 1.32
C TRP A 61 1.42 -2.60 2.65
N GLU A 62 2.67 -3.03 2.61
CA GLU A 62 3.58 -3.07 3.75
C GLU A 62 4.68 -2.06 3.49
N ILE A 63 4.97 -1.17 4.45
CA ILE A 63 6.01 -0.15 4.32
C ILE A 63 6.91 -0.26 5.54
N HIS A 64 8.19 -0.47 5.31
CA HIS A 64 9.22 -0.45 6.33
C HIS A 64 9.70 1.01 6.51
N VAL A 65 9.52 1.55 7.70
CA VAL A 65 9.80 2.94 8.03
C VAL A 65 10.93 3.05 9.04
N ALA A 66 11.99 3.75 8.67
CA ALA A 66 13.09 4.06 9.59
C ALA A 66 12.69 5.18 10.58
N VAL A 67 12.67 4.86 11.87
CA VAL A 67 12.39 5.81 12.97
C VAL A 67 13.59 5.87 13.92
N GLY A 68 14.57 6.70 13.58
CA GLY A 68 15.87 6.70 14.24
C GLY A 68 16.64 5.43 13.87
N ASP A 69 17.03 4.63 14.86
CA ASP A 69 17.71 3.35 14.63
C ASP A 69 16.76 2.15 14.57
N ARG A 70 15.45 2.38 14.72
CA ARG A 70 14.41 1.34 14.68
C ARG A 70 13.76 1.26 13.31
N GLU A 71 13.29 0.07 13.01
CA GLU A 71 12.40 -0.22 11.90
C GLU A 71 10.96 -0.35 12.42
N VAL A 72 10.01 0.17 11.66
CA VAL A 72 8.59 0.08 11.97
C VAL A 72 7.87 -0.34 10.70
N ASP A 73 7.21 -1.49 10.76
CA ASP A 73 6.44 -2.04 9.67
C ASP A 73 5.03 -1.49 9.76
N VAL A 74 4.57 -0.87 8.69
CA VAL A 74 3.25 -0.24 8.64
C VAL A 74 2.45 -0.88 7.52
N ARG A 75 1.38 -1.59 7.89
CA ARG A 75 0.43 -2.13 6.91
C ARG A 75 -0.65 -1.10 6.63
N VAL A 76 -0.84 -0.80 5.34
CA VAL A 76 -1.77 0.21 4.85
C VAL A 76 -2.76 -0.44 3.89
N SER A 77 -4.02 0.00 3.95
CA SER A 77 -5.09 -0.42 3.05
C SER A 77 -4.66 -0.29 1.58
N ALA A 78 -5.14 -1.18 0.70
CA ALA A 78 -4.75 -1.21 -0.72
C ALA A 78 -4.88 0.13 -1.47
N ASP A 79 -5.84 0.98 -1.06
CA ASP A 79 -6.05 2.33 -1.62
C ASP A 79 -5.09 3.41 -1.07
N GLY A 80 -4.15 2.99 -0.22
CA GLY A 80 -3.12 3.78 0.45
C GLY A 80 -3.64 4.73 1.53
N SER A 81 -4.92 4.64 1.92
CA SER A 81 -5.59 5.68 2.69
C SER A 81 -5.52 5.55 4.20
N ALA A 82 -5.36 4.34 4.73
CA ALA A 82 -5.52 4.06 6.13
C ALA A 82 -4.48 3.05 6.62
N VAL A 83 -3.83 3.36 7.75
CA VAL A 83 -3.04 2.38 8.49
C VAL A 83 -3.99 1.34 9.09
N GLU A 84 -3.72 0.08 8.83
CA GLU A 84 -4.48 -1.06 9.35
C GLU A 84 -3.76 -1.72 10.53
N SER A 85 -2.43 -1.80 10.48
CA SER A 85 -1.58 -2.19 11.62
C SER A 85 -0.21 -1.52 11.54
N SER A 86 0.48 -1.49 12.69
CA SER A 86 1.87 -1.06 12.78
C SER A 86 2.57 -1.87 13.86
N GLU A 87 3.75 -2.37 13.53
CA GLU A 87 4.55 -3.26 14.36
C GLU A 87 5.99 -2.70 14.40
N ASP A 88 6.58 -2.69 15.59
CA ASP A 88 8.02 -2.45 15.75
C ASP A 88 8.63 -3.84 15.89
N ASP A 89 9.37 -4.26 14.87
CA ASP A 89 9.91 -5.61 14.77
C ASP A 89 10.96 -5.91 15.85
N GLY A 90 11.37 -4.89 16.62
CA GLY A 90 12.32 -5.01 17.72
C GLY A 90 13.77 -5.17 17.26
N ASP A 91 13.96 -5.53 15.99
CA ASP A 91 15.22 -5.42 15.27
C ASP A 91 15.38 -3.96 14.78
N GLY A 92 16.60 -3.44 14.86
CA GLY A 92 16.91 -2.12 14.32
C GLY A 92 17.11 -2.21 12.82
N ILE A 93 16.93 -1.10 12.11
CA ILE A 93 17.20 -1.05 10.66
C ILE A 93 18.61 -1.56 10.37
N ASP A 94 18.73 -2.37 9.32
CA ASP A 94 19.98 -2.98 8.92
C ASP A 94 21.06 -1.94 8.62
N ALA A 95 22.31 -2.30 8.85
CA ALA A 95 23.42 -1.36 8.68
C ALA A 95 23.57 -0.92 7.23
N ASP A 96 23.16 -1.78 6.29
CA ASP A 96 23.24 -1.46 4.88
C ASP A 96 22.18 -0.46 4.44
N ASP A 97 20.93 -0.69 4.81
CA ASP A 97 19.79 0.17 4.51
C ASP A 97 19.92 1.52 5.21
N ARG A 98 20.38 1.55 6.46
CA ARG A 98 20.63 2.83 7.17
C ARG A 98 21.55 3.74 6.39
N ARG A 99 22.70 3.24 5.94
CA ARG A 99 23.64 4.06 5.18
C ARG A 99 23.13 4.35 3.76
N ALA A 100 22.34 3.48 3.15
CA ALA A 100 21.72 3.77 1.85
C ALA A 100 20.70 4.92 2.00
N LEU A 101 19.90 4.89 3.07
CA LEU A 101 18.93 5.92 3.42
C LEU A 101 19.60 7.26 3.75
N GLU A 102 20.73 7.24 4.47
CA GLU A 102 21.56 8.42 4.73
C GLU A 102 22.12 9.05 3.45
N ALA A 103 22.43 8.23 2.43
CA ALA A 103 22.95 8.70 1.15
C ALA A 103 21.83 9.13 0.15
N ALA A 104 20.60 8.67 0.37
CA ALA A 104 19.47 8.95 -0.51
C ALA A 104 18.88 10.35 -0.24
N THR A 105 18.87 11.21 -1.26
CA THR A 105 18.13 12.47 -1.30
C THR A 105 16.73 12.29 -1.90
N THR A 106 16.59 11.46 -2.94
CA THR A 106 15.30 11.06 -3.52
C THR A 106 14.54 10.22 -2.51
N THR A 107 13.27 10.53 -2.26
CA THR A 107 12.39 9.76 -1.37
C THR A 107 11.80 8.54 -2.08
N LEU A 108 11.32 7.55 -1.33
CA LEU A 108 10.59 6.40 -1.89
C LEU A 108 9.38 6.88 -2.71
N ALA A 109 8.59 7.81 -2.18
CA ALA A 109 7.45 8.39 -2.88
C ALA A 109 7.84 9.09 -4.20
N ASP A 110 8.99 9.77 -4.24
CA ASP A 110 9.49 10.37 -5.49
C ASP A 110 9.98 9.31 -6.46
N ALA A 111 10.67 8.29 -5.98
CA ALA A 111 11.16 7.19 -6.80
C ALA A 111 10.01 6.44 -7.48
N LEU A 112 8.90 6.18 -6.77
CA LEU A 112 7.67 5.61 -7.33
C LEU A 112 7.10 6.47 -8.47
N ARG A 113 6.98 7.79 -8.26
CA ARG A 113 6.49 8.72 -9.31
C ARG A 113 7.39 8.74 -10.53
N ILE A 114 8.71 8.73 -10.31
CA ILE A 114 9.72 8.70 -11.37
C ILE A 114 9.62 7.39 -12.16
N ALA A 115 9.57 6.25 -11.47
CA ALA A 115 9.46 4.94 -12.11
C ALA A 115 8.16 4.81 -12.93
N ALA A 116 7.02 5.25 -12.39
CA ALA A 116 5.74 5.25 -13.09
C ALA A 116 5.75 6.10 -14.38
N SER A 117 6.57 7.15 -14.44
CA SER A 117 6.72 7.95 -15.67
C SER A 117 7.43 7.21 -16.81
N GLN A 118 8.18 6.15 -16.50
CA GLN A 118 8.92 5.33 -17.45
C GLN A 118 8.10 4.15 -17.99
N SER A 119 7.13 3.67 -17.20
CA SER A 119 6.14 2.68 -17.60
C SER A 119 4.76 3.33 -17.68
N PRO A 120 4.40 4.01 -18.79
CA PRO A 120 3.05 4.48 -19.00
C PRO A 120 2.12 3.28 -19.24
N GLY A 121 1.62 2.69 -18.16
CA GLY A 121 0.72 1.54 -18.14
C GLY A 121 0.02 1.39 -16.78
N ASP A 122 -1.00 0.55 -16.73
CA ASP A 122 -1.71 0.17 -15.49
C ASP A 122 -0.93 -0.90 -14.68
N ASP A 123 0.39 -0.98 -14.91
CA ASP A 123 1.29 -1.96 -14.30
C ASP A 123 1.30 -1.76 -12.78
N ARG A 124 1.04 -2.85 -12.06
CA ARG A 124 0.94 -2.84 -10.61
C ARG A 124 2.33 -2.86 -10.02
N ILE A 125 2.54 -2.09 -8.96
CA ILE A 125 3.76 -2.21 -8.15
C ILE A 125 3.66 -3.51 -7.37
N GLU A 126 4.72 -4.30 -7.41
CA GLU A 126 4.90 -5.46 -6.52
C GLU A 126 5.74 -5.08 -5.31
N SER A 127 6.85 -4.38 -5.54
CA SER A 127 7.78 -3.94 -4.50
C SER A 127 8.54 -2.67 -4.89
N ALA A 128 9.09 -1.99 -3.90
CA ALA A 128 10.06 -0.92 -4.09
C ALA A 128 11.00 -0.83 -2.90
N SER A 129 12.29 -1.07 -3.11
CA SER A 129 13.30 -1.12 -2.04
C SER A 129 14.48 -0.19 -2.30
N LEU A 130 15.07 0.31 -1.22
CA LEU A 130 16.31 1.07 -1.27
C LEU A 130 17.52 0.14 -1.17
N GLU A 131 18.30 0.04 -2.23
CA GLU A 131 19.51 -0.78 -2.27
C GLU A 131 20.78 0.09 -2.22
N ARG A 132 21.89 -0.53 -1.83
CA ARG A 132 23.23 0.05 -1.99
C ARG A 132 23.99 -0.65 -3.10
N GLU A 133 24.24 0.05 -4.21
CA GLU A 133 25.04 -0.42 -5.33
C GLU A 133 26.32 0.42 -5.47
N ASN A 134 27.50 -0.19 -5.26
CA ASN A 134 28.81 0.49 -5.38
C ASN A 134 28.86 1.85 -4.63
N ASP A 135 28.50 1.83 -3.34
CA ASP A 135 28.40 3.01 -2.46
C ASP A 135 27.35 4.06 -2.87
N SER A 136 26.54 3.80 -3.90
CA SER A 136 25.41 4.65 -4.28
C SER A 136 24.10 4.09 -3.76
N ALA A 137 23.23 4.96 -3.27
CA ALA A 137 21.84 4.63 -3.01
C ALA A 137 21.06 4.51 -4.33
N VAL A 138 20.32 3.42 -4.50
CA VAL A 138 19.49 3.17 -5.69
C VAL A 138 18.14 2.63 -5.22
N TRP A 139 17.06 3.26 -5.66
CA TRP A 139 15.73 2.70 -5.52
C TRP A 139 15.49 1.71 -6.66
N LYS A 140 15.03 0.51 -6.33
CA LYS A 140 14.59 -0.49 -7.29
C LYS A 140 13.09 -0.64 -7.14
N ILE A 141 12.34 -0.37 -8.21
CA ILE A 141 10.87 -0.48 -8.23
C ILE A 141 10.53 -1.65 -9.15
N GLU A 142 9.87 -2.66 -8.61
CA GLU A 142 9.39 -3.82 -9.36
C GLU A 142 7.90 -3.71 -9.63
N PHE A 143 7.53 -4.06 -10.85
CA PHE A 143 6.16 -4.09 -11.33
C PHE A 143 5.77 -5.52 -11.68
N GLU A 144 4.47 -5.80 -11.65
CA GLU A 144 3.91 -7.08 -12.06
C GLU A 144 4.40 -7.49 -13.45
N GLY A 145 4.84 -8.75 -13.58
CA GLY A 145 5.42 -9.27 -14.83
C GLY A 145 6.92 -9.04 -14.97
N ASP A 146 7.66 -9.02 -13.85
CA ASP A 146 9.13 -8.99 -13.76
C ASP A 146 9.79 -7.70 -14.30
N ALA A 147 9.02 -6.64 -14.56
CA ALA A 147 9.58 -5.37 -15.01
C ALA A 147 10.15 -4.60 -13.81
N ALA A 148 11.35 -4.06 -13.93
CA ALA A 148 11.98 -3.27 -12.87
C ALA A 148 12.58 -1.97 -13.40
N VAL A 149 12.39 -0.88 -12.65
CA VAL A 149 13.00 0.43 -12.91
C VAL A 149 13.92 0.78 -11.76
N ARG A 150 15.15 1.18 -12.09
CA ARG A 150 16.13 1.68 -11.10
C ARG A 150 16.20 3.20 -11.14
N VAL A 151 16.08 3.82 -9.97
CA VAL A 151 16.10 5.27 -9.78
C VAL A 151 17.24 5.64 -8.83
N SER A 152 18.11 6.55 -9.24
CA SER A 152 19.20 7.07 -8.42
C SER A 152 18.65 7.72 -7.14
N GLY A 153 19.08 7.20 -5.99
CA GLY A 153 18.76 7.78 -4.69
C GLY A 153 19.34 9.18 -4.49
N ALA A 154 20.37 9.57 -5.25
CA ALA A 154 21.01 10.88 -5.10
C ALA A 154 20.26 12.02 -5.80
N ASP A 155 19.70 11.77 -6.99
CA ASP A 155 19.18 12.83 -7.86
C ASP A 155 17.92 12.45 -8.65
N GLY A 156 17.42 11.22 -8.51
CA GLY A 156 16.22 10.75 -9.18
C GLY A 156 16.40 10.40 -10.65
N SER A 157 17.63 10.35 -11.15
CA SER A 157 17.91 9.89 -12.52
C SER A 157 17.65 8.38 -12.69
N ILE A 158 17.14 7.95 -13.84
CA ILE A 158 17.00 6.52 -14.17
C ILE A 158 18.38 5.91 -14.43
N ARG A 159 18.63 4.70 -13.93
CA ARG A 159 19.89 3.93 -14.04
C ARG A 159 19.79 2.80 -15.06
#